data_AF-A0A494YA14-F1
#
_entry.id   AF-A0A494YA14-F1
#
_cell.length_a   1.000
_cell.length_b   1.000
_cell.length_c   1.000
_cell.angle_alpha   90.00
_cell.angle_beta   90.00
_cell.angle_gamma   90.00
#
_symmetry.space_group_name_H-M   'P 1'
#
loop_
_entity.id
_entity.type
_entity.pdbx_description
1 polymer ?
#
loop_
_entity_poly.entity_id
_entity_poly.type
_entity_poly.pdbx_seq_one_letter_code
_entity_poly.pdbx_strand_id
1 'polypeptide(L)'
;MSMTELAGKHVVLGLTGGIACYKIAELTRLLVKAGATVQVVMTEAATQFITPVTMQALSGRPVYTSQWDARMPNNMPHIDLSREADAIVVAPASTDFIAKLAHGFADDLLSTLCIARDCPLLVVPAMNRQMWQNPATQRNARQLRADGVRVLGPDAGPQACGEVGDGRMLEPQAVYAAIVAFFAPKHLQGKRVVITAGPTFEPIDPVRGITNLSSGKMGFALARAAANSGADVTLIAGPTALDTPWGIAREDVQTAQQMHDAALAAAAHADVFIGVAAVADWRVAQVRTSKIKKTADGAPPTLEFVENPDILATIAALPDGPYCVGFAAESDDLDANASAKRLRKNVPLLIGNLGPATFGRDDNEVALYDAQGVTRLPRADKTALANTLIEQIARRLPGGLFS
;
A
#
# COMPACT_ATOMS: atom_id res chain seq x y z
N MET A 1 -4.55 -12.99 17.87
CA MET A 1 -5.02 -13.46 16.54
C MET A 1 -4.80 -12.31 15.59
N SER A 2 -4.10 -12.53 14.47
CA SER A 2 -3.92 -11.47 13.46
C SER A 2 -5.30 -11.07 12.93
N MET A 3 -5.69 -9.81 13.12
CA MET A 3 -6.92 -9.27 12.53
C MET A 3 -6.72 -9.29 11.02
N THR A 4 -7.51 -10.09 10.31
CA THR A 4 -7.41 -10.20 8.85
C THR A 4 -8.01 -8.93 8.22
N GLU A 5 -7.33 -8.33 7.22
CA GLU A 5 -7.59 -6.97 6.71
C GLU A 5 -9.02 -6.74 6.17
N LEU A 6 -9.74 -7.80 5.81
CA LEU A 6 -11.12 -7.76 5.32
C LEU A 6 -12.08 -8.60 6.19
N ALA A 7 -11.74 -8.84 7.45
CA ALA A 7 -12.58 -9.59 8.37
C ALA A 7 -14.01 -9.01 8.42
N GLY A 8 -15.00 -9.88 8.22
CA GLY A 8 -16.41 -9.50 8.27
C GLY A 8 -16.92 -8.76 7.03
N LYS A 9 -16.12 -8.62 5.97
CA LYS A 9 -16.57 -8.04 4.70
C LYS A 9 -17.21 -9.08 3.78
N HIS A 10 -18.31 -8.70 3.14
CA HIS A 10 -18.95 -9.46 2.07
C HIS A 10 -18.74 -8.77 0.72
N VAL A 11 -18.07 -9.46 -0.20
CA VAL A 11 -17.77 -8.93 -1.53
C VAL A 11 -18.47 -9.77 -2.59
N VAL A 12 -19.29 -9.13 -3.43
CA VAL A 12 -19.74 -9.75 -4.67
C VAL A 12 -18.65 -9.58 -5.72
N LEU A 13 -18.09 -10.69 -6.20
CA LEU A 13 -17.05 -10.70 -7.22
C LEU A 13 -17.67 -11.09 -8.57
N GLY A 14 -17.89 -10.08 -9.40
CA GLY A 14 -18.41 -10.19 -10.76
C GLY A 14 -17.33 -10.45 -11.79
N LEU A 15 -17.47 -11.49 -12.62
CA LEU A 15 -16.53 -11.77 -13.73
C LEU A 15 -17.23 -11.53 -15.06
N THR A 16 -16.52 -10.86 -15.98
CA THR A 16 -16.98 -10.61 -17.35
C THR A 16 -16.05 -11.26 -18.37
N GLY A 17 -16.45 -11.31 -19.64
CA GLY A 17 -15.69 -12.01 -20.69
C GLY A 17 -14.34 -11.36 -21.00
N GLY A 18 -13.24 -12.06 -20.70
CA GLY A 18 -11.90 -11.68 -21.11
C GLY A 18 -10.83 -12.64 -20.61
N ILE A 19 -9.67 -12.66 -21.29
CA ILE A 19 -8.56 -13.56 -20.95
C ILE A 19 -8.08 -13.40 -19.50
N ALA A 20 -8.23 -12.22 -18.90
CA ALA A 20 -7.82 -11.95 -17.52
C ALA A 20 -8.64 -12.71 -16.45
N CYS A 21 -9.71 -13.43 -16.80
CA CYS A 21 -10.48 -14.26 -15.87
C CYS A 21 -9.62 -15.23 -15.05
N TYR A 22 -8.52 -15.77 -15.60
CA TYR A 22 -7.64 -16.67 -14.84
C TYR A 22 -7.00 -15.98 -13.62
N LYS A 23 -6.76 -14.67 -13.68
CA LYS A 23 -6.19 -13.88 -12.58
C LYS A 23 -7.14 -13.81 -11.38
N ILE A 24 -8.44 -13.98 -11.62
CA ILE A 24 -9.49 -13.85 -10.59
C ILE A 24 -9.48 -15.02 -9.61
N ALA A 25 -8.95 -16.17 -10.03
CA ALA A 25 -8.71 -17.29 -9.12
C ALA A 25 -7.79 -16.87 -7.96
N GLU A 26 -6.67 -16.20 -8.27
CA GLU A 26 -5.75 -15.72 -7.23
C GLU A 26 -6.34 -14.57 -6.42
N LEU A 27 -7.04 -13.61 -7.07
CA LEU A 27 -7.73 -12.55 -6.35
C LEU A 27 -8.74 -13.11 -5.33
N THR A 28 -9.51 -14.13 -5.71
CA THR A 28 -10.47 -14.79 -4.80
C THR A 28 -9.77 -15.39 -3.60
N ARG A 29 -8.63 -16.08 -3.81
CA ARG A 29 -7.82 -16.63 -2.71
C ARG A 29 -7.30 -15.54 -1.76
N LEU A 30 -6.84 -14.41 -2.30
CA LEU A 30 -6.35 -13.29 -1.50
C LEU A 30 -7.47 -12.69 -0.64
N LEU A 31 -8.65 -12.45 -1.22
CA LEU A 31 -9.82 -11.91 -0.51
C LEU A 31 -10.28 -12.84 0.62
N VAL A 32 -10.42 -14.15 0.33
CA VAL A 32 -10.83 -15.16 1.33
C VAL A 32 -9.78 -15.28 2.44
N LYS A 33 -8.48 -15.31 2.09
CA LYS A 33 -7.40 -15.36 3.08
C LYS A 33 -7.38 -14.12 3.99
N ALA A 34 -7.79 -12.97 3.47
CA ALA A 34 -7.95 -11.73 4.24
C ALA A 34 -9.24 -11.67 5.07
N GLY A 35 -10.05 -12.74 5.08
CA GLY A 35 -11.23 -12.87 5.92
C GLY A 35 -12.51 -12.33 5.31
N ALA A 36 -12.51 -11.97 4.02
CA ALA A 36 -13.73 -11.62 3.31
C ALA A 36 -14.52 -12.89 2.93
N THR A 37 -15.84 -12.76 2.91
CA THR A 37 -16.71 -13.73 2.23
C THR A 37 -16.92 -13.26 0.78
N VAL A 38 -16.77 -14.17 -0.18
CA VAL A 38 -16.77 -13.82 -1.62
C VAL A 38 -17.92 -14.51 -2.34
N GLN A 39 -18.91 -13.74 -2.78
CA GLN A 39 -20.02 -14.24 -3.59
C GLN A 39 -19.73 -14.04 -5.07
N VAL A 40 -19.51 -15.12 -5.81
CA VAL A 40 -19.13 -15.02 -7.23
C VAL A 40 -20.37 -14.96 -8.12
N VAL A 41 -20.34 -14.04 -9.08
CA VAL A 41 -21.33 -13.91 -10.15
C VAL A 41 -20.58 -13.83 -11.49
N MET A 42 -20.97 -14.63 -12.48
CA MET A 42 -20.26 -14.68 -13.77
C MET A 42 -21.22 -14.41 -14.91
N THR A 43 -20.82 -13.58 -15.87
CA THR A 43 -21.53 -13.50 -17.15
C THR A 43 -21.30 -14.77 -17.98
N GLU A 44 -22.17 -15.04 -18.95
CA GLU A 44 -22.00 -16.17 -19.87
C GLU A 44 -20.60 -16.15 -20.53
N ALA A 45 -20.16 -14.98 -21.00
CA ALA A 45 -18.85 -14.82 -21.62
C ALA A 45 -17.70 -15.15 -20.66
N ALA A 46 -17.81 -14.84 -19.36
CA ALA A 46 -16.78 -15.19 -18.38
C ALA A 46 -16.62 -16.71 -18.23
N THR A 47 -17.71 -17.47 -18.34
CA THR A 47 -17.70 -18.94 -18.22
C THR A 47 -16.90 -19.64 -19.32
N GLN A 48 -16.65 -18.96 -20.45
CA GLN A 48 -15.81 -19.46 -21.54
C GLN A 48 -14.31 -19.37 -21.23
N PHE A 49 -13.90 -18.55 -20.25
CA PHE A 49 -12.49 -18.37 -19.89
C PHE A 49 -12.10 -19.08 -18.60
N ILE A 50 -13.01 -19.15 -17.63
CA ILE A 50 -12.83 -19.89 -16.38
C ILE A 50 -14.16 -20.51 -16.00
N THR A 51 -14.15 -21.72 -15.42
CA THR A 51 -15.39 -22.42 -15.10
C THR A 51 -15.97 -22.00 -13.75
N PRO A 52 -17.30 -22.02 -13.59
CA PRO A 52 -17.95 -21.86 -12.29
C PRO A 52 -17.44 -22.85 -11.23
N VAL A 53 -17.02 -24.05 -11.61
CA VAL A 53 -16.50 -25.07 -10.69
C VAL A 53 -15.26 -24.58 -9.95
N THR A 54 -14.29 -24.02 -10.67
CA THR A 54 -13.07 -23.45 -10.08
C THR A 54 -13.41 -22.32 -9.12
N MET A 55 -14.29 -21.41 -9.52
CA MET A 55 -14.64 -20.25 -8.70
C MET A 55 -15.45 -20.64 -7.46
N GLN A 56 -16.32 -21.63 -7.56
CA GLN A 56 -17.06 -22.18 -6.41
C GLN A 56 -16.11 -22.82 -5.39
N ALA A 57 -15.12 -23.60 -5.86
CA ALA A 57 -14.13 -24.22 -4.97
C ALA A 57 -13.26 -23.19 -4.23
N LEU A 58 -12.89 -22.08 -4.88
CA LEU A 58 -12.05 -21.04 -4.29
C LEU A 58 -12.82 -20.09 -3.35
N SER A 59 -14.06 -19.76 -3.70
CA SER A 59 -14.91 -18.88 -2.88
C SER A 59 -15.61 -19.62 -1.73
N GLY A 60 -15.78 -20.94 -1.84
CA GLY A 60 -16.56 -21.74 -0.90
C GLY A 60 -18.07 -21.48 -0.96
N ARG A 61 -18.55 -20.79 -2.00
CA ARG A 61 -19.96 -20.38 -2.15
C ARG A 61 -20.50 -20.73 -3.54
N PRO A 62 -21.83 -20.94 -3.69
CA PRO A 62 -22.44 -21.15 -4.99
C PRO A 62 -22.09 -20.02 -5.95
N VAL A 63 -21.73 -20.36 -7.18
CA VAL A 63 -21.54 -19.38 -8.26
C VAL A 63 -22.87 -19.18 -8.99
N TYR A 64 -23.28 -17.92 -9.18
CA TYR A 64 -24.48 -17.59 -9.94
C TYR A 64 -24.12 -17.08 -11.35
N THR A 65 -24.84 -17.56 -12.35
CA THR A 65 -24.62 -17.19 -13.77
C THR A 65 -25.88 -16.68 -14.46
N SER A 66 -27.05 -16.81 -13.83
CA SER A 66 -28.35 -16.53 -14.43
C SER A 66 -29.30 -15.89 -13.44
N GLN A 67 -30.11 -14.94 -13.91
CA GLN A 67 -31.19 -14.34 -13.13
C GLN A 67 -32.34 -15.32 -12.85
N TRP A 68 -32.38 -16.44 -13.57
CA TRP A 68 -33.38 -17.50 -13.48
C TRP A 68 -32.93 -18.67 -12.61
N ASP A 69 -31.93 -18.46 -11.76
CA ASP A 69 -31.37 -19.51 -10.92
C ASP A 69 -32.33 -19.90 -9.79
N ALA A 70 -32.96 -21.07 -9.93
CA ALA A 70 -33.94 -21.60 -8.99
C ALA A 70 -33.38 -21.92 -7.59
N ARG A 71 -32.06 -21.87 -7.40
CA ARG A 71 -31.45 -21.99 -6.06
C ARG A 71 -31.77 -20.78 -5.18
N MET A 72 -32.18 -19.65 -5.77
CA MET A 72 -32.66 -18.48 -5.03
C MET A 72 -34.18 -18.60 -4.80
N PRO A 73 -34.67 -18.82 -3.57
CA PRO A 73 -36.08 -19.21 -3.35
C PRO A 73 -37.12 -18.21 -3.85
N ASN A 74 -36.77 -16.92 -3.89
CA ASN A 74 -37.65 -15.85 -4.33
C ASN A 74 -37.41 -15.39 -5.78
N ASN A 75 -36.53 -16.07 -6.54
CA ASN A 75 -36.12 -15.72 -7.89
C ASN A 75 -35.60 -14.27 -8.05
N MET A 76 -35.06 -13.67 -6.99
CA MET A 76 -34.49 -12.31 -7.02
C MET A 76 -32.98 -12.29 -6.71
N PRO A 77 -32.14 -13.10 -7.41
CA PRO A 77 -30.70 -13.07 -7.16
C PRO A 77 -30.04 -11.72 -7.46
N HIS A 78 -30.60 -10.93 -8.38
CA HIS A 78 -30.11 -9.59 -8.71
C HIS A 78 -30.31 -8.58 -7.56
N ILE A 79 -31.24 -8.85 -6.64
CA ILE A 79 -31.51 -8.01 -5.47
C ILE A 79 -30.78 -8.56 -4.25
N ASP A 80 -30.93 -9.85 -3.96
CA ASP A 80 -30.48 -10.38 -2.66
C ASP A 80 -28.96 -10.51 -2.58
N LEU A 81 -28.28 -10.82 -3.69
CA LEU A 81 -26.83 -10.92 -3.70
C LEU A 81 -26.16 -9.56 -3.45
N SER A 82 -26.77 -8.44 -3.84
CA SER A 82 -26.20 -7.11 -3.61
C SER A 82 -26.54 -6.53 -2.24
N ARG A 83 -27.68 -6.91 -1.63
CA ARG A 83 -28.11 -6.45 -0.30
C ARG A 83 -27.16 -6.81 0.83
N GLU A 84 -26.56 -8.00 0.77
CA GLU A 84 -25.59 -8.46 1.77
C GLU A 84 -24.18 -7.90 1.53
N ALA A 85 -23.93 -7.26 0.38
CA ALA A 85 -22.59 -6.90 -0.06
C ALA A 85 -22.12 -5.56 0.50
N ASP A 86 -20.96 -5.55 1.15
CA ASP A 86 -20.23 -4.32 1.47
C ASP A 86 -19.70 -3.62 0.20
N ALA A 87 -19.44 -4.39 -0.87
CA ALA A 87 -19.14 -3.85 -2.20
C ALA A 87 -19.34 -4.91 -3.30
N ILE A 88 -19.58 -4.43 -4.52
CA ILE A 88 -19.47 -5.22 -5.74
C ILE A 88 -18.14 -4.87 -6.41
N VAL A 89 -17.36 -5.89 -6.77
CA VAL A 89 -16.12 -5.77 -7.54
C VAL A 89 -16.29 -6.52 -8.84
N VAL A 90 -16.23 -5.82 -9.98
CA VAL A 90 -16.26 -6.43 -11.31
C VAL A 90 -14.84 -6.54 -11.85
N ALA A 91 -14.32 -7.77 -11.91
CA ALA A 91 -12.95 -8.08 -12.29
C ALA A 91 -12.89 -9.43 -13.03
N PRO A 92 -12.38 -9.47 -14.28
CA PRO A 92 -12.15 -8.32 -15.14
C PRO A 92 -13.47 -7.63 -15.51
N ALA A 93 -13.42 -6.33 -15.77
CA ALA A 93 -14.48 -5.56 -16.42
C ALA A 93 -14.10 -5.34 -17.90
N SER A 94 -14.79 -6.05 -18.80
CA SER A 94 -14.61 -5.93 -20.24
C SER A 94 -15.12 -4.59 -20.78
N THR A 95 -14.74 -4.22 -21.99
CA THR A 95 -15.27 -3.02 -22.67
C THR A 95 -16.79 -3.06 -22.78
N ASP A 96 -17.34 -4.22 -23.12
CA ASP A 96 -18.78 -4.47 -23.21
C ASP A 96 -19.47 -4.19 -21.87
N PHE A 97 -18.95 -4.77 -20.79
CA PHE A 97 -19.57 -4.59 -19.48
C PHE A 97 -19.45 -3.15 -18.95
N ILE A 98 -18.33 -2.47 -19.22
CA ILE A 98 -18.19 -1.03 -18.92
C ILE A 98 -19.23 -0.20 -19.68
N ALA A 99 -19.53 -0.56 -20.93
CA ALA A 99 -20.59 0.10 -21.68
C ALA A 99 -21.97 -0.17 -21.08
N LYS A 100 -22.27 -1.41 -20.68
CA LYS A 100 -23.53 -1.75 -20.00
C LYS A 100 -23.72 -0.90 -18.74
N LEU A 101 -22.70 -0.82 -17.89
CA LEU A 101 -22.75 -0.01 -16.66
C LEU A 101 -23.00 1.47 -16.96
N ALA A 102 -22.27 2.05 -17.92
CA ALA A 102 -22.37 3.48 -18.22
C ALA A 102 -23.70 3.88 -18.88
N HIS A 103 -24.40 2.93 -19.51
CA HIS A 103 -25.66 3.17 -20.23
C HIS A 103 -26.89 2.59 -19.53
N GLY A 104 -26.72 1.92 -18.39
CA GLY A 104 -27.82 1.34 -17.63
C GLY A 104 -28.45 0.10 -18.28
N PHE A 105 -27.67 -0.72 -19.01
CA PHE A 105 -28.17 -2.00 -19.50
C PHE A 105 -28.21 -3.06 -18.38
N ALA A 106 -29.30 -3.84 -18.34
CA ALA A 106 -29.59 -4.88 -17.35
C ALA A 106 -30.13 -6.14 -18.06
N ASP A 107 -29.31 -6.70 -18.94
CA ASP A 107 -29.64 -7.83 -19.81
C ASP A 107 -29.05 -9.18 -19.34
N ASP A 108 -28.19 -9.15 -18.31
CA ASP A 108 -27.68 -10.34 -17.63
C ASP A 108 -27.73 -10.15 -16.11
N LEU A 109 -27.50 -11.24 -15.35
CA LEU A 109 -27.57 -11.18 -13.89
C LEU A 109 -26.61 -10.14 -13.30
N LEU A 110 -25.38 -10.06 -13.81
CA LEU A 110 -24.35 -9.20 -13.21
C LEU A 110 -24.64 -7.72 -13.49
N SER A 111 -25.04 -7.38 -14.72
CA SER A 111 -25.41 -6.01 -15.10
C SER A 111 -26.67 -5.54 -14.35
N THR A 112 -27.68 -6.41 -14.25
CA THR A 112 -28.91 -6.15 -13.47
C THR A 112 -28.60 -5.94 -11.99
N LEU A 113 -27.77 -6.79 -11.40
CA LEU A 113 -27.34 -6.67 -10.00
C LEU A 113 -26.59 -5.37 -9.75
N CYS A 114 -25.71 -4.97 -10.68
CA CYS A 114 -24.97 -3.71 -10.56
C CYS A 114 -25.92 -2.52 -10.56
N ILE A 115 -26.97 -2.50 -11.39
CA ILE A 115 -27.94 -1.38 -11.40
C ILE A 115 -28.79 -1.38 -10.13
N ALA A 116 -29.20 -2.55 -9.64
CA ALA A 116 -30.07 -2.66 -8.47
C ALA A 116 -29.35 -2.49 -7.11
N ARG A 117 -28.02 -2.30 -7.10
CA ARG A 117 -27.20 -2.25 -5.89
C ARG A 117 -27.51 -1.02 -5.02
N ASP A 118 -27.32 -1.18 -3.72
CA ASP A 118 -27.24 -0.08 -2.73
C ASP A 118 -25.85 -0.02 -2.05
N CYS A 119 -24.85 -0.63 -2.69
CA CYS A 119 -23.49 -0.69 -2.19
C CYS A 119 -22.48 -0.13 -3.22
N PRO A 120 -21.26 0.22 -2.77
CA PRO A 120 -20.21 0.68 -3.67
C PRO A 120 -19.88 -0.31 -4.79
N LEU A 121 -19.57 0.24 -5.97
CA LEU A 121 -19.11 -0.53 -7.13
C LEU A 121 -17.67 -0.17 -7.48
N LEU A 122 -16.85 -1.21 -7.59
CA LEU A 122 -15.48 -1.13 -8.09
C LEU A 122 -15.42 -1.92 -9.40
N VAL A 123 -14.75 -1.37 -10.41
CA VAL A 123 -14.51 -2.06 -11.69
C VAL A 123 -13.02 -2.11 -11.97
N VAL A 124 -12.54 -3.25 -12.46
CA VAL A 124 -11.14 -3.48 -12.83
C VAL A 124 -11.06 -3.71 -14.34
N PRO A 125 -10.84 -2.66 -15.15
CA PRO A 125 -10.84 -2.79 -16.60
C PRO A 125 -9.78 -3.77 -17.10
N ALA A 126 -10.15 -4.60 -18.08
CA ALA A 126 -9.22 -5.47 -18.79
C ALA A 126 -9.63 -5.62 -20.25
N MET A 127 -8.81 -5.13 -21.16
CA MET A 127 -9.06 -5.16 -22.61
C MET A 127 -7.78 -4.87 -23.40
N ASN A 128 -7.83 -5.04 -24.72
CA ASN A 128 -6.72 -4.61 -25.56
C ASN A 128 -6.52 -3.07 -25.47
N ARG A 129 -5.28 -2.60 -25.66
CA ARG A 129 -4.91 -1.18 -25.64
C ARG A 129 -5.80 -0.32 -26.53
N GLN A 130 -6.05 -0.75 -27.76
CA GLN A 130 -6.86 0.00 -28.73
C GLN A 130 -8.31 0.13 -28.26
N MET A 131 -8.85 -0.93 -27.63
CA MET A 131 -10.17 -0.89 -27.02
C MET A 131 -10.22 0.09 -25.85
N TRP A 132 -9.19 0.11 -24.99
CA TRP A 132 -9.12 1.06 -23.88
C TRP A 132 -9.02 2.50 -24.38
N GLN A 133 -8.14 2.78 -25.35
CA GLN A 133 -7.92 4.11 -25.91
C GLN A 133 -9.08 4.61 -26.78
N ASN A 134 -10.02 3.73 -27.15
CA ASN A 134 -11.18 4.11 -27.94
C ASN A 134 -12.00 5.21 -27.24
N PRO A 135 -12.43 6.27 -27.97
CA PRO A 135 -13.21 7.37 -27.39
C PRO A 135 -14.49 6.92 -26.67
N ALA A 136 -15.15 5.86 -27.14
CA ALA A 136 -16.36 5.32 -26.49
C ALA A 136 -16.03 4.75 -25.11
N THR A 137 -15.01 3.90 -25.02
CA THR A 137 -14.54 3.32 -23.76
C THR A 137 -14.08 4.40 -22.79
N GLN A 138 -13.32 5.38 -23.26
CA GLN A 138 -12.86 6.50 -22.42
C GLN A 138 -14.02 7.36 -21.91
N ARG A 139 -15.03 7.63 -22.74
CA ARG A 139 -16.25 8.33 -22.31
C ARG A 139 -16.99 7.53 -21.23
N ASN A 140 -17.18 6.23 -21.44
CA ASN A 140 -17.87 5.37 -20.48
C ASN A 140 -17.09 5.28 -19.16
N ALA A 141 -15.77 5.10 -19.20
CA ALA A 141 -14.94 5.07 -18.00
C ALA A 141 -14.92 6.42 -17.25
N ARG A 142 -15.05 7.55 -17.94
CA ARG A 142 -15.25 8.86 -17.30
C ARG A 142 -16.63 8.97 -16.67
N GLN A 143 -17.69 8.53 -17.36
CA GLN A 143 -19.05 8.51 -16.84
C GLN A 143 -19.14 7.67 -15.55
N LEU A 144 -18.59 6.45 -15.56
CA LEU A 144 -18.55 5.61 -14.37
C LEU A 144 -17.89 6.31 -13.17
N ARG A 145 -16.77 7.01 -13.38
CA ARG A 145 -16.13 7.79 -12.31
C ARG A 145 -17.02 8.94 -11.82
N ALA A 146 -17.73 9.62 -12.72
CA ALA A 146 -18.68 10.68 -12.36
C ALA A 146 -19.88 10.11 -11.57
N ASP A 147 -20.30 8.89 -11.86
CA ASP A 147 -21.37 8.15 -11.15
C ASP A 147 -20.89 7.54 -9.82
N GLY A 148 -19.68 7.88 -9.37
CA GLY A 148 -19.10 7.39 -8.10
C GLY A 148 -18.55 5.96 -8.16
N VAL A 149 -18.48 5.34 -9.34
CA VAL A 149 -17.86 4.02 -9.51
C VAL A 149 -16.34 4.13 -9.44
N ARG A 150 -15.72 3.28 -8.62
CA ARG A 150 -14.26 3.24 -8.48
C ARG A 150 -13.66 2.41 -9.62
N VAL A 151 -13.02 3.09 -10.57
CA VAL A 151 -12.29 2.44 -11.67
C VAL A 151 -10.84 2.17 -11.25
N LEU A 152 -10.44 0.90 -11.15
CA LEU A 152 -9.11 0.45 -10.74
C LEU A 152 -8.28 0.03 -11.97
N GLY A 153 -7.36 0.88 -12.39
CA GLY A 153 -6.54 0.67 -13.59
C GLY A 153 -7.24 1.15 -14.88
N PRO A 154 -6.92 0.56 -16.05
CA PRO A 154 -6.01 -0.56 -16.27
C PRO A 154 -4.53 -0.18 -16.03
N ASP A 155 -3.66 -1.20 -16.04
CA ASP A 155 -2.21 -1.07 -15.96
C ASP A 155 -1.55 -0.99 -17.35
N ALA A 156 -0.32 -0.48 -17.40
CA ALA A 156 0.53 -0.50 -18.59
C ALA A 156 1.39 -1.78 -18.59
N GLY A 157 1.43 -2.51 -19.70
CA GLY A 157 2.32 -3.67 -19.82
C GLY A 157 2.09 -4.52 -21.08
N PRO A 158 2.86 -5.61 -21.25
CA PRO A 158 2.66 -6.57 -22.34
C PRO A 158 1.28 -7.24 -22.22
N GLN A 159 0.56 -7.28 -23.33
CA GLN A 159 -0.79 -7.82 -23.45
C GLN A 159 -0.77 -9.17 -24.17
N ALA A 160 -1.82 -9.99 -24.00
CA ALA A 160 -1.90 -11.33 -24.60
C ALA A 160 -1.80 -11.32 -26.14
N CYS A 161 -2.10 -10.19 -26.78
CA CYS A 161 -1.95 -9.99 -28.23
C CYS A 161 -0.54 -9.57 -28.67
N GLY A 162 0.42 -9.42 -27.75
CA GLY A 162 1.80 -9.02 -28.06
C GLY A 162 2.08 -7.51 -28.06
N GLU A 163 1.06 -6.67 -27.86
CA GLU A 163 1.21 -5.20 -27.74
C GLU A 163 1.60 -4.77 -26.31
N VAL A 164 2.24 -3.60 -26.17
CA VAL A 164 2.55 -2.96 -24.88
C VAL A 164 1.74 -1.68 -24.71
N GLY A 165 1.07 -1.51 -23.57
CA GLY A 165 0.44 -0.26 -23.16
C GLY A 165 -0.78 -0.46 -22.26
N ASP A 166 -1.49 0.64 -21.99
CA ASP A 166 -2.62 0.69 -21.07
C ASP A 166 -3.78 -0.19 -21.56
N GLY A 167 -4.23 -1.12 -20.72
CA GLY A 167 -5.35 -2.03 -21.05
C GLY A 167 -5.28 -3.36 -20.31
N ARG A 168 -4.10 -3.71 -19.82
CA ARG A 168 -3.89 -4.91 -19.00
C ARG A 168 -4.62 -4.76 -17.67
N MET A 169 -5.29 -5.83 -17.23
CA MET A 169 -5.82 -5.89 -15.87
C MET A 169 -4.68 -5.73 -14.87
N LEU A 170 -4.88 -4.91 -13.84
CA LEU A 170 -4.02 -4.88 -12.65
C LEU A 170 -3.74 -6.30 -12.14
N GLU A 171 -2.54 -6.53 -11.61
CA GLU A 171 -2.22 -7.81 -10.99
C GLU A 171 -3.13 -8.07 -9.77
N PRO A 172 -3.46 -9.35 -9.46
CA PRO A 172 -4.35 -9.70 -8.35
C PRO A 172 -3.97 -9.03 -7.03
N GLN A 173 -2.68 -8.93 -6.73
CA GLN A 173 -2.15 -8.31 -5.51
C GLN A 173 -2.43 -6.81 -5.46
N ALA A 174 -2.35 -6.11 -6.60
CA ALA A 174 -2.67 -4.70 -6.70
C ALA A 174 -4.18 -4.45 -6.55
N VAL A 175 -5.02 -5.30 -7.16
CA VAL A 175 -6.48 -5.24 -7.00
C VAL A 175 -6.87 -5.51 -5.54
N TYR A 176 -6.28 -6.55 -4.93
CA TYR A 176 -6.46 -6.86 -3.52
C TYR A 176 -6.08 -5.66 -2.64
N ALA A 177 -4.90 -5.08 -2.84
CA ALA A 177 -4.45 -3.91 -2.08
C ALA A 177 -5.40 -2.72 -2.23
N ALA A 178 -5.90 -2.46 -3.44
CA ALA A 178 -6.87 -1.40 -3.69
C ALA A 178 -8.22 -1.65 -2.99
N ILE A 179 -8.69 -2.90 -2.90
CA ILE A 179 -9.91 -3.27 -2.17
C ILE A 179 -9.71 -3.10 -0.66
N VAL A 180 -8.56 -3.55 -0.12
CA VAL A 180 -8.20 -3.31 1.29
C VAL A 180 -8.17 -1.82 1.58
N ALA A 181 -7.49 -1.05 0.73
CA ALA A 181 -7.46 0.40 0.84
C ALA A 181 -8.87 0.99 0.81
N PHE A 182 -9.76 0.52 -0.08
CA PHE A 182 -11.12 1.03 -0.19
C PHE A 182 -11.90 0.94 1.13
N PHE A 183 -11.79 -0.19 1.84
CA PHE A 183 -12.48 -0.38 3.12
C PHE A 183 -11.75 0.22 4.33
N ALA A 184 -10.49 0.63 4.20
CA ALA A 184 -9.72 1.19 5.29
C ALA A 184 -10.23 2.59 5.71
N PRO A 185 -10.28 2.91 7.02
CA PRO A 185 -10.63 4.24 7.51
C PRO A 185 -9.71 5.35 6.97
N LYS A 186 -10.31 6.47 6.53
CA LYS A 186 -9.61 7.57 5.84
C LYS A 186 -9.12 8.68 6.77
N HIS A 187 -8.39 8.31 7.83
CA HIS A 187 -7.92 9.26 8.85
C HIS A 187 -6.96 10.34 8.34
N LEU A 188 -6.26 10.06 7.23
CA LEU A 188 -5.31 10.98 6.61
C LEU A 188 -5.79 11.48 5.23
N GLN A 189 -7.11 11.45 4.98
CA GLN A 189 -7.66 11.92 3.71
C GLN A 189 -7.19 13.34 3.37
N GLY A 190 -6.55 13.48 2.20
CA GLY A 190 -6.08 14.77 1.70
C GLY A 190 -4.79 15.28 2.35
N LYS A 191 -4.11 14.47 3.18
CA LYS A 191 -2.80 14.78 3.76
C LYS A 191 -1.67 14.27 2.87
N ARG A 192 -0.57 15.02 2.80
CA ARG A 192 0.68 14.63 2.15
C ARG A 192 1.64 14.09 3.19
N VAL A 193 2.07 12.85 3.02
CA VAL A 193 2.93 12.13 3.98
C VAL A 193 4.24 11.75 3.29
N VAL A 194 5.36 12.18 3.86
CA VAL A 194 6.70 11.80 3.42
C VAL A 194 7.30 10.81 4.41
N ILE A 195 7.84 9.70 3.91
CA ILE A 195 8.39 8.63 4.75
C ILE A 195 9.78 8.26 4.24
N THR A 196 10.77 8.21 5.13
CA THR A 196 12.08 7.61 4.82
C THR A 196 12.11 6.17 5.31
N ALA A 197 12.57 5.22 4.49
CA ALA A 197 12.62 3.80 4.86
C ALA A 197 13.88 3.09 4.35
N GLY A 198 14.22 1.96 4.99
CA GLY A 198 15.39 1.17 4.62
C GLY A 198 16.70 1.68 5.24
N PRO A 199 17.82 1.00 4.99
CA PRO A 199 19.14 1.44 5.43
C PRO A 199 19.72 2.48 4.46
N THR A 200 20.72 3.26 4.88
CA THR A 200 21.62 3.92 3.92
C THR A 200 22.89 3.09 3.72
N PHE A 201 23.57 3.28 2.59
CA PHE A 201 24.83 2.65 2.25
C PHE A 201 25.87 3.73 1.95
N GLU A 202 26.84 3.88 2.84
CA GLU A 202 27.90 4.87 2.73
C GLU A 202 29.13 4.23 2.05
N PRO A 203 29.43 4.58 0.79
CA PRO A 203 30.51 3.93 0.05
C PRO A 203 31.89 4.27 0.64
N ILE A 204 32.73 3.25 0.83
CA ILE A 204 34.16 3.38 1.16
C ILE A 204 34.98 3.42 -0.14
N ASP A 205 34.68 2.47 -1.02
CA ASP A 205 35.24 2.32 -2.37
C ASP A 205 34.11 1.78 -3.30
N PRO A 206 34.34 1.53 -4.61
CA PRO A 206 33.27 1.09 -5.50
C PRO A 206 32.69 -0.30 -5.18
N VAL A 207 33.25 -1.03 -4.22
CA VAL A 207 32.89 -2.41 -3.88
C VAL A 207 32.36 -2.52 -2.45
N ARG A 208 32.79 -1.64 -1.54
CA ARG A 208 32.54 -1.74 -0.11
C ARG A 208 31.87 -0.47 0.41
N GLY A 209 31.06 -0.63 1.44
CA GLY A 209 30.45 0.48 2.15
C GLY A 209 29.97 0.08 3.54
N ILE A 210 29.49 1.08 4.27
CA ILE A 210 28.95 0.95 5.62
C ILE A 210 27.44 1.05 5.53
N THR A 211 26.74 0.16 6.22
CA THR A 211 25.29 0.14 6.22
C THR A 211 24.75 -0.42 7.53
N ASN A 212 23.56 0.04 7.91
CA ASN A 212 22.84 -0.47 9.07
C ASN A 212 22.01 -1.69 8.69
N LEU A 213 21.83 -2.62 9.63
CA LEU A 213 21.00 -3.80 9.43
C LEU A 213 19.51 -3.43 9.53
N SER A 214 18.94 -2.95 8.43
CA SER A 214 17.52 -2.67 8.31
C SER A 214 16.92 -3.37 7.11
N SER A 215 15.79 -4.05 7.33
CA SER A 215 15.00 -4.64 6.23
C SER A 215 14.13 -3.61 5.50
N GLY A 216 13.92 -2.43 6.08
CA GLY A 216 12.95 -1.44 5.58
C GLY A 216 11.47 -1.81 5.78
N LYS A 217 11.15 -3.05 6.19
CA LYS A 217 9.78 -3.57 6.29
C LYS A 217 8.82 -2.65 7.06
N MET A 218 9.26 -2.04 8.16
CA MET A 218 8.39 -1.16 8.97
C MET A 218 8.01 0.12 8.21
N GLY A 219 8.98 0.76 7.54
CA GLY A 219 8.70 1.97 6.76
C GLY A 219 7.78 1.71 5.57
N PHE A 220 7.95 0.56 4.90
CA PHE A 220 7.04 0.15 3.82
C PHE A 220 5.63 -0.18 4.34
N ALA A 221 5.52 -0.78 5.54
CA ALA A 221 4.23 -1.02 6.18
C ALA A 221 3.53 0.29 6.57
N LEU A 222 4.27 1.28 7.11
CA LEU A 222 3.75 2.61 7.42
C LEU A 222 3.30 3.35 6.16
N ALA A 223 4.08 3.26 5.08
CA ALA A 223 3.71 3.84 3.79
C ALA A 223 2.39 3.26 3.27
N ARG A 224 2.25 1.92 3.30
CA ARG A 224 0.98 1.25 2.93
C ARG A 224 -0.18 1.70 3.82
N ALA A 225 0.01 1.74 5.14
CA ALA A 225 -1.02 2.15 6.08
C ALA A 225 -1.45 3.62 5.89
N ALA A 226 -0.50 4.52 5.62
CA ALA A 226 -0.77 5.93 5.34
C ALA A 226 -1.60 6.09 4.05
N ALA A 227 -1.19 5.43 2.97
CA ALA A 227 -1.90 5.45 1.70
C ALA A 227 -3.33 4.86 1.83
N ASN A 228 -3.46 3.73 2.53
CA ASN A 228 -4.76 3.14 2.85
C ASN A 228 -5.65 4.10 3.65
N SER A 229 -5.05 4.93 4.51
CA SER A 229 -5.74 5.96 5.28
C SER A 229 -6.06 7.24 4.48
N GLY A 230 -5.84 7.24 3.16
CA GLY A 230 -6.23 8.32 2.25
C GLY A 230 -5.17 9.41 2.05
N ALA A 231 -3.94 9.19 2.52
CA ALA A 231 -2.83 10.10 2.29
C ALA A 231 -2.27 9.98 0.87
N ASP A 232 -1.72 11.09 0.37
CA ASP A 232 -0.77 11.12 -0.73
C ASP A 232 0.63 10.85 -0.17
N VAL A 233 1.25 9.73 -0.56
CA VAL A 233 2.47 9.22 0.09
C VAL A 233 3.67 9.27 -0.85
N THR A 234 4.74 9.92 -0.37
CA THR A 234 6.08 9.84 -0.96
C THR A 234 6.98 9.01 -0.06
N LEU A 235 7.53 7.93 -0.61
CA LEU A 235 8.43 7.00 0.08
C LEU A 235 9.86 7.18 -0.46
N ILE A 236 10.76 7.68 0.38
CA ILE A 236 12.19 7.79 0.07
C ILE A 236 12.87 6.54 0.64
N ALA A 237 13.28 5.64 -0.24
CA ALA A 237 13.77 4.32 0.13
C ALA A 237 15.28 4.23 -0.08
N GLY A 238 15.99 3.85 0.98
CA GLY A 238 17.35 3.34 0.88
C GLY A 238 17.39 1.92 0.26
N PRO A 239 18.59 1.31 0.07
CA PRO A 239 18.71 0.04 -0.63
C PRO A 239 17.89 -1.10 0.02
N THR A 240 16.89 -1.60 -0.70
CA THR A 240 16.05 -2.73 -0.28
C THR A 240 15.42 -3.44 -1.48
N ALA A 241 15.11 -4.73 -1.31
CA ALA A 241 14.44 -5.56 -2.31
C ALA A 241 12.90 -5.58 -2.16
N LEU A 242 12.34 -4.71 -1.31
CA LEU A 242 10.89 -4.60 -1.11
C LEU A 242 10.22 -3.92 -2.29
N ASP A 243 9.08 -4.45 -2.72
CA ASP A 243 8.22 -3.82 -3.72
C ASP A 243 7.54 -2.57 -3.14
N THR A 244 7.33 -1.56 -3.99
CA THR A 244 6.57 -0.36 -3.61
C THR A 244 5.10 -0.73 -3.39
N PRO A 245 4.49 -0.38 -2.23
CA PRO A 245 3.07 -0.61 -2.02
C PRO A 245 2.23 0.15 -3.05
N TRP A 246 1.05 -0.38 -3.37
CA TRP A 246 0.15 0.21 -4.37
C TRP A 246 -0.23 1.66 -4.01
N GLY A 247 -0.22 2.54 -5.02
CA GLY A 247 -0.64 3.94 -4.87
C GLY A 247 0.38 4.87 -4.23
N ILE A 248 1.66 4.47 -4.14
CA ILE A 248 2.74 5.24 -3.49
C ILE A 248 3.80 5.63 -4.51
N ALA A 249 4.25 6.88 -4.47
CA ALA A 249 5.43 7.34 -5.21
C ALA A 249 6.70 6.97 -4.43
N ARG A 250 7.64 6.27 -5.07
CA ARG A 250 8.92 5.89 -4.47
C ARG A 250 10.08 6.61 -5.15
N GLU A 251 10.99 7.13 -4.34
CA GLU A 251 12.30 7.63 -4.76
C GLU A 251 13.39 6.78 -4.12
N ASP A 252 14.27 6.21 -4.94
CA ASP A 252 15.38 5.38 -4.48
C ASP A 252 16.64 6.23 -4.26
N VAL A 253 17.23 6.08 -3.07
CA VAL A 253 18.46 6.74 -2.67
C VAL A 253 19.45 5.71 -2.12
N GLN A 254 20.74 6.06 -2.11
CA GLN A 254 21.78 5.17 -1.59
C GLN A 254 22.37 5.69 -0.29
N THR A 255 22.78 6.95 -0.24
CA THR A 255 23.51 7.52 0.91
C THR A 255 22.60 8.34 1.83
N ALA A 256 23.05 8.58 3.06
CA ALA A 256 22.40 9.49 3.99
C ALA A 256 22.25 10.90 3.43
N GLN A 257 23.25 11.39 2.68
CA GLN A 257 23.18 12.70 2.03
C GLN A 257 22.08 12.74 0.95
N GLN A 258 22.00 11.71 0.09
CA GLN A 258 20.95 11.65 -0.92
C GLN A 258 19.56 11.56 -0.28
N MET A 259 19.42 10.74 0.77
CA MET A 259 18.18 10.63 1.53
C MET A 259 17.79 11.95 2.19
N HIS A 260 18.77 12.67 2.73
CA HIS A 260 18.58 14.00 3.30
C HIS A 260 18.03 14.97 2.25
N ASP A 261 18.68 15.06 1.10
CA ASP A 261 18.34 16.04 0.06
C ASP A 261 16.96 15.75 -0.53
N ALA A 262 16.64 14.48 -0.78
CA ALA A 262 15.31 14.05 -1.20
C ALA A 262 14.24 14.35 -0.14
N ALA A 263 14.53 14.06 1.14
CA ALA A 263 13.60 14.31 2.24
C ALA A 263 13.32 15.79 2.41
N LEU A 264 14.35 16.64 2.30
CA LEU A 264 14.22 18.07 2.40
C LEU A 264 13.35 18.64 1.26
N ALA A 265 13.59 18.18 0.02
CA ALA A 265 12.80 18.60 -1.13
C ALA A 265 11.32 18.20 -1.00
N ALA A 266 11.04 16.99 -0.54
CA ALA A 266 9.66 16.50 -0.39
C ALA A 266 8.95 17.10 0.84
N ALA A 267 9.66 17.34 1.95
CA ALA A 267 9.07 17.78 3.21
C ALA A 267 8.56 19.24 3.18
N ALA A 268 9.08 20.09 2.29
CA ALA A 268 8.66 21.48 2.14
C ALA A 268 7.15 21.65 1.86
N HIS A 269 6.51 20.58 1.37
CA HIS A 269 5.09 20.54 1.06
C HIS A 269 4.38 19.39 1.78
N ALA A 270 4.96 18.81 2.82
CA ALA A 270 4.33 17.71 3.53
C ALA A 270 3.46 18.21 4.68
N ASP A 271 2.41 17.47 5.02
CA ASP A 271 1.68 17.63 6.27
C ASP A 271 2.34 16.81 7.39
N VAL A 272 2.93 15.66 7.04
CA VAL A 272 3.54 14.71 7.98
C VAL A 272 4.85 14.19 7.41
N PHE A 273 5.89 14.13 8.25
CA PHE A 273 7.16 13.48 7.93
C PHE A 273 7.42 12.34 8.91
N ILE A 274 7.67 11.12 8.41
CA ILE A 274 7.95 9.94 9.22
C ILE A 274 9.38 9.46 8.93
N GLY A 275 10.29 9.76 9.86
CA GLY A 275 11.68 9.32 9.81
C GLY A 275 11.89 7.95 10.44
N VAL A 276 11.80 6.88 9.63
CA VAL A 276 11.95 5.48 10.07
C VAL A 276 13.11 4.74 9.37
N ALA A 277 13.81 5.40 8.44
CA ALA A 277 15.03 4.86 7.85
C ALA A 277 16.13 4.63 8.90
N ALA A 278 16.93 3.58 8.69
CA ALA A 278 18.13 3.31 9.47
C ALA A 278 19.33 4.01 8.82
N VAL A 279 19.39 5.33 8.98
CA VAL A 279 20.45 6.19 8.45
C VAL A 279 21.75 5.92 9.18
N ALA A 280 22.85 5.76 8.45
CA ALA A 280 24.19 5.63 9.03
C ALA A 280 24.64 6.95 9.66
N ASP A 281 25.09 6.93 10.90
CA ASP A 281 25.52 8.14 11.63
C ASP A 281 26.83 8.74 11.06
N TRP A 282 27.68 7.91 10.45
CA TRP A 282 28.96 8.30 9.88
C TRP A 282 29.14 7.83 8.44
N ARG A 283 29.93 8.59 7.68
CA ARG A 283 30.46 8.22 6.35
C ARG A 283 31.98 8.40 6.32
N VAL A 284 32.66 7.81 5.34
CA VAL A 284 34.10 8.09 5.14
C VAL A 284 34.28 9.53 4.64
N ALA A 285 35.30 10.21 5.15
CA ALA A 285 35.63 11.57 4.76
C ALA A 285 35.99 11.68 3.26
N GLN A 286 36.66 10.64 2.73
CA GLN A 286 37.07 10.56 1.33
C GLN A 286 36.71 9.19 0.73
N VAL A 287 35.69 9.16 -0.10
CA VAL A 287 35.31 7.97 -0.88
C VAL A 287 36.38 7.71 -1.95
N ARG A 288 36.92 6.50 -2.00
CA ARG A 288 37.91 6.12 -3.02
C ARG A 288 37.21 5.77 -4.33
N THR A 289 37.72 6.25 -5.46
CA THR A 289 37.21 5.91 -6.80
C THR A 289 37.69 4.56 -7.32
N SER A 290 38.65 3.93 -6.63
CA SER A 290 39.18 2.61 -6.97
C SER A 290 39.21 1.71 -5.74
N LYS A 291 39.05 0.40 -5.99
CA LYS A 291 39.05 -0.62 -4.93
C LYS A 291 40.34 -0.54 -4.13
N ILE A 292 40.22 -0.41 -2.81
CA ILE A 292 41.38 -0.42 -1.91
C ILE A 292 42.06 -1.80 -1.99
N LYS A 293 43.32 -1.79 -2.43
CA LYS A 293 44.17 -2.99 -2.59
C LYS A 293 44.88 -3.32 -1.29
N LYS A 294 45.21 -4.60 -1.11
CA LYS A 294 46.09 -5.03 -0.02
C LYS A 294 47.50 -4.50 -0.28
N THR A 295 48.13 -3.96 0.75
CA THR A 295 49.54 -3.58 0.73
C THR A 295 50.41 -4.80 1.09
N ALA A 296 51.67 -4.80 0.64
CA ALA A 296 52.57 -5.95 0.80
C ALA A 296 52.96 -6.22 2.26
N ASP A 297 52.90 -5.20 3.11
CA ASP A 297 53.13 -5.25 4.55
C ASP A 297 51.90 -5.72 5.36
N GLY A 298 50.76 -5.94 4.69
CA GLY A 298 49.52 -6.41 5.33
C GLY A 298 48.82 -5.38 6.22
N ALA A 299 49.25 -4.11 6.20
CA ALA A 299 48.63 -3.06 6.99
C ALA A 299 47.16 -2.84 6.58
N PRO A 300 46.21 -2.74 7.54
CA PRO A 300 44.83 -2.40 7.21
C PRO A 300 44.73 -0.95 6.73
N PRO A 301 43.79 -0.64 5.81
CA PRO A 301 43.57 0.74 5.42
C PRO A 301 43.00 1.56 6.59
N THR A 302 43.53 2.77 6.78
CA THR A 302 42.94 3.74 7.70
C THR A 302 41.76 4.43 7.03
N LEU A 303 40.61 4.46 7.70
CA LEU A 303 39.42 5.19 7.29
C LEU A 303 39.17 6.34 8.27
N GLU A 304 39.06 7.55 7.75
CA GLU A 304 38.63 8.73 8.51
C GLU A 304 37.13 8.91 8.34
N PHE A 305 36.43 9.17 9.44
CA PHE A 305 34.97 9.28 9.47
C PHE A 305 34.52 10.71 9.71
N VAL A 306 33.43 11.10 9.05
CA VAL A 306 32.70 12.35 9.28
C VAL A 306 31.22 12.04 9.53
N GLU A 307 30.56 12.89 10.30
CA GLU A 307 29.15 12.72 10.65
C GLU A 307 28.23 12.99 9.43
N ASN A 308 27.18 12.18 9.31
CA ASN A 308 26.12 12.38 8.33
C ASN A 308 25.07 13.40 8.80
N PRO A 309 24.35 14.03 7.86
CA PRO A 309 23.31 14.98 8.22
C PRO A 309 22.16 14.31 8.99
N ASP A 310 21.67 15.01 10.01
CA ASP A 310 20.56 14.57 10.84
C ASP A 310 19.21 14.89 10.18
N ILE A 311 18.76 14.01 9.29
CA ILE A 311 17.55 14.22 8.46
C ILE A 311 16.35 14.66 9.31
N LEU A 312 16.03 13.95 10.39
CA LEU A 312 14.85 14.25 11.21
C LEU A 312 14.95 15.63 11.88
N ALA A 313 16.11 15.98 12.42
CA ALA A 313 16.31 17.29 13.04
C ALA A 313 16.28 18.42 11.99
N THR A 314 16.85 18.19 10.80
CA THR A 314 16.79 19.17 9.71
C THR A 314 15.34 19.45 9.31
N ILE A 315 14.53 18.41 9.11
CA ILE A 315 13.11 18.60 8.72
C ILE A 315 12.31 19.25 9.86
N ALA A 316 12.55 18.85 11.11
CA ALA A 316 11.88 19.43 12.28
C ALA A 316 12.22 20.92 12.50
N ALA A 317 13.35 21.39 11.98
CA ALA A 317 13.78 22.78 12.06
C ALA A 317 13.22 23.67 10.93
N LEU A 318 12.48 23.11 9.96
CA LEU A 318 11.87 23.90 8.89
C LEU A 318 10.80 24.85 9.44
N PRO A 319 10.75 26.11 8.99
CA PRO A 319 9.65 27.00 9.29
C PRO A 319 8.38 26.46 8.63
N ASP A 320 7.27 26.43 9.38
CA ASP A 320 6.00 25.83 8.94
C ASP A 320 6.15 24.39 8.41
N GLY A 321 7.11 23.64 9.00
CA GLY A 321 7.41 22.26 8.63
C GLY A 321 6.32 21.25 8.99
N PRO A 322 6.42 20.02 8.46
CA PRO A 322 5.43 18.98 8.70
C PRO A 322 5.42 18.50 10.16
N TYR A 323 4.34 17.83 10.55
CA TYR A 323 4.32 17.08 11.81
C TYR A 323 5.33 15.93 11.75
N CYS A 324 6.45 16.07 12.48
CA CYS A 324 7.57 15.15 12.42
C CYS A 324 7.42 13.98 13.41
N VAL A 325 7.59 12.76 12.89
CA VAL A 325 7.56 11.51 13.65
C VAL A 325 8.91 10.83 13.52
N GLY A 326 9.63 10.69 14.63
CA GLY A 326 10.91 9.98 14.66
C GLY A 326 10.78 8.54 15.15
N PHE A 327 11.75 7.69 14.80
CA PHE A 327 11.90 6.35 15.36
C PHE A 327 13.18 6.21 16.19
N ALA A 328 13.13 5.36 17.21
CA ALA A 328 14.28 4.95 18.01
C ALA A 328 14.23 3.46 18.33
N ALA A 329 15.33 2.77 18.04
CA ALA A 329 15.59 1.42 18.50
C ALA A 329 16.67 1.50 19.58
N GLU A 330 16.33 1.13 20.80
CA GLU A 330 17.26 1.18 21.95
C GLU A 330 17.44 -0.21 22.54
N SER A 331 18.68 -0.56 22.92
CA SER A 331 19.00 -1.82 23.61
C SER A 331 18.77 -1.77 25.12
N ASP A 332 18.80 -0.57 25.70
CA ASP A 332 18.84 -0.34 27.14
C ASP A 332 17.59 0.43 27.61
N ASP A 333 17.74 1.48 28.44
CA ASP A 333 16.62 2.27 28.99
C ASP A 333 15.89 3.07 27.89
N LEU A 334 14.95 2.38 27.21
CA LEU A 334 14.19 2.91 26.09
C LEU A 334 13.41 4.18 26.49
N ASP A 335 12.80 4.21 27.68
CA ASP A 335 11.94 5.33 28.07
C ASP A 335 12.74 6.62 28.25
N ALA A 336 13.90 6.54 28.92
CA ALA A 336 14.79 7.69 29.09
C ALA A 336 15.41 8.14 27.75
N ASN A 337 15.94 7.19 26.96
CA ASN A 337 16.62 7.50 25.70
C ASN A 337 15.66 8.05 24.64
N ALA A 338 14.46 7.46 24.50
CA ALA A 338 13.44 7.94 23.59
C ALA A 338 12.98 9.36 23.97
N SER A 339 12.68 9.60 25.26
CA SER A 339 12.26 10.93 25.72
C SER A 339 13.35 11.98 25.47
N ALA A 340 14.61 11.67 25.77
CA ALA A 340 15.75 12.55 25.52
C ALA A 340 15.96 12.82 24.01
N LYS A 341 15.84 11.78 23.16
CA LYS A 341 15.97 11.91 21.70
C LYS A 341 14.85 12.78 21.13
N ARG A 342 13.60 12.64 21.61
CA ARG A 342 12.46 13.47 21.20
C ARG A 342 12.74 14.95 21.44
N LEU A 343 13.20 15.29 22.65
CA LEU A 343 13.52 16.67 23.04
C LEU A 343 14.72 17.22 22.26
N ARG A 344 15.80 16.44 22.15
CA ARG A 344 17.02 16.84 21.42
C ARG A 344 16.75 17.13 19.95
N LYS A 345 15.91 16.32 19.30
CA LYS A 345 15.53 16.48 17.88
C LYS A 345 14.37 17.47 17.68
N ASN A 346 13.80 17.97 18.78
CA ASN A 346 12.64 18.86 18.79
C ASN A 346 11.44 18.35 17.95
N VAL A 347 11.08 17.07 18.12
CA VAL A 347 9.95 16.46 17.38
C VAL A 347 8.72 16.25 18.28
N PRO A 348 7.49 16.38 17.72
CA PRO A 348 6.27 16.22 18.50
C PRO A 348 6.01 14.76 18.90
N LEU A 349 6.47 13.79 18.10
CA LEU A 349 6.29 12.36 18.36
C LEU A 349 7.57 11.58 18.08
N LEU A 350 7.94 10.72 19.02
CA LEU A 350 8.94 9.68 18.81
C LEU A 350 8.32 8.31 19.08
N ILE A 351 8.60 7.35 18.21
CA ILE A 351 8.17 5.96 18.35
C ILE A 351 9.40 5.14 18.72
N GLY A 352 9.41 4.62 19.95
CA GLY A 352 10.46 3.75 20.46
C GLY A 352 10.10 2.28 20.29
N ASN A 353 11.06 1.44 19.93
CA ASN A 353 10.96 -0.01 20.01
C ASN A 353 12.08 -0.58 20.89
N LEU A 354 11.76 -1.55 21.76
CA LEU A 354 12.76 -2.31 22.50
C LEU A 354 13.56 -3.16 21.51
N GLY A 355 14.86 -2.86 21.36
CA GLY A 355 15.82 -3.61 20.55
C GLY A 355 16.21 -4.95 21.20
N PRO A 356 17.35 -5.55 20.86
CA PRO A 356 17.69 -6.27 19.63
C PRO A 356 16.79 -7.46 19.27
N ALA A 357 15.81 -7.82 20.12
CA ALA A 357 14.96 -8.99 19.93
C ALA A 357 13.92 -8.85 18.78
N THR A 358 13.74 -7.64 18.26
CA THR A 358 12.71 -7.26 17.28
C THR A 358 13.28 -7.00 15.88
N PHE A 359 14.62 -6.89 15.73
CA PHE A 359 15.26 -6.78 14.43
C PHE A 359 15.04 -8.06 13.61
N GLY A 360 14.45 -7.90 12.42
CA GLY A 360 14.16 -9.01 11.51
C GLY A 360 12.91 -9.82 11.85
N ARG A 361 12.28 -9.64 13.03
CA ARG A 361 11.02 -10.32 13.38
C ARG A 361 9.81 -9.64 12.75
N ASP A 362 8.72 -10.39 12.57
CA ASP A 362 7.51 -9.89 11.91
C ASP A 362 6.47 -9.31 12.89
N ASP A 363 6.72 -9.41 14.20
CA ASP A 363 5.95 -8.76 15.27
C ASP A 363 6.81 -7.83 16.14
N ASN A 364 6.19 -6.79 16.69
CA ASN A 364 6.90 -5.77 17.47
C ASN A 364 5.99 -5.14 18.54
N GLU A 365 6.61 -4.61 19.59
CA GLU A 365 5.98 -3.78 20.63
C GLU A 365 6.62 -2.39 20.56
N VAL A 366 5.80 -1.34 20.58
CA VAL A 366 6.29 0.03 20.46
C VAL A 366 5.64 0.94 21.50
N ALA A 367 6.38 1.97 21.89
CA ALA A 367 5.93 3.03 22.76
C ALA A 367 5.98 4.37 22.01
N LEU A 368 4.93 5.18 22.19
CA LEU A 368 4.80 6.50 21.62
C LEU A 368 5.13 7.52 22.70
N TYR A 369 6.09 8.40 22.43
CA TYR A 369 6.55 9.45 23.32
C TYR A 369 6.16 10.80 22.72
N ASP A 370 5.30 11.55 23.40
CA ASP A 370 4.87 12.89 23.02
C ASP A 370 4.99 13.87 24.20
N ALA A 371 4.35 15.03 24.13
CA ALA A 371 4.37 16.02 25.21
C ALA A 371 3.45 15.63 26.39
N GLN A 372 2.50 14.71 26.18
CA GLN A 372 1.52 14.27 27.16
C GLN A 372 2.01 13.04 27.94
N GLY A 373 2.97 12.30 27.41
CA GLY A 373 3.67 11.23 28.11
C GLY A 373 3.99 10.05 27.20
N VAL A 374 3.85 8.85 27.74
CA VAL A 374 4.17 7.59 27.05
C VAL A 374 2.90 6.76 26.86
N THR A 375 2.61 6.40 25.61
CA THR A 375 1.53 5.45 25.25
C THR A 375 2.15 4.16 24.74
N ARG A 376 1.96 3.04 25.44
CA ARG A 376 2.45 1.71 25.00
C ARG A 376 1.39 1.03 24.13
N LEU A 377 1.80 0.53 22.97
CA LEU A 377 0.93 -0.26 22.09
C LEU A 377 1.18 -1.76 22.30
N PRO A 378 0.13 -2.60 22.26
CA PRO A 378 0.30 -4.03 22.40
C PRO A 378 1.11 -4.61 21.26
N ARG A 379 1.78 -5.74 21.54
CA ARG A 379 2.50 -6.50 20.54
C ARG A 379 1.57 -6.91 19.40
N ALA A 380 1.96 -6.59 18.18
CA ALA A 380 1.21 -6.89 16.97
C ALA A 380 2.14 -7.22 15.80
N ASP A 381 1.60 -7.84 14.75
CA ASP A 381 2.32 -7.94 13.49
C ASP A 381 2.56 -6.55 12.88
N LYS A 382 3.57 -6.42 12.02
CA LYS A 382 3.96 -5.14 11.43
C LYS A 382 2.83 -4.42 10.69
N THR A 383 1.90 -5.15 10.08
CA THR A 383 0.78 -4.56 9.35
C THR A 383 -0.21 -3.92 10.31
N ALA A 384 -0.67 -4.68 11.31
CA ALA A 384 -1.59 -4.20 12.32
C ALA A 384 -0.97 -3.05 13.14
N LEU A 385 0.33 -3.15 13.43
CA LEU A 385 1.07 -2.10 14.11
C LEU A 385 1.17 -0.83 13.27
N ALA A 386 1.47 -0.93 11.98
CA ALA A 386 1.53 0.22 11.08
C ALA A 386 0.16 0.93 10.98
N ASN A 387 -0.93 0.18 10.86
CA ASN A 387 -2.28 0.75 10.86
C ASN A 387 -2.57 1.52 12.17
N THR A 388 -2.25 0.90 13.32
CA THR A 388 -2.43 1.54 14.64
C THR A 388 -1.57 2.80 14.76
N LEU A 389 -0.31 2.77 14.32
CA LEU A 389 0.58 3.93 14.36
C LEU A 389 0.06 5.08 13.50
N ILE A 390 -0.42 4.79 12.28
CA ILE A 390 -1.02 5.81 11.40
C ILE A 390 -2.27 6.43 12.02
N GLU A 391 -3.14 5.64 12.65
CA GLU A 391 -4.28 6.15 13.41
C GLU A 391 -3.84 7.06 14.56
N GLN A 392 -2.82 6.65 15.33
CA GLN A 392 -2.29 7.44 16.44
C GLN A 392 -1.61 8.74 15.99
N ILE A 393 -0.95 8.73 14.82
CA ILE A 393 -0.39 9.92 14.20
C ILE A 393 -1.52 10.86 13.77
N ALA A 394 -2.53 10.34 13.07
CA ALA A 394 -3.67 11.13 12.60
C ALA A 394 -4.40 11.85 13.75
N ARG A 395 -4.59 11.17 14.90
CA ARG A 395 -5.20 11.77 16.11
C ARG A 395 -4.38 12.91 16.73
N ARG A 396 -3.07 12.97 16.46
CA ARG A 396 -2.16 13.99 16.98
C ARG A 396 -1.91 15.14 16.01
N LEU A 397 -2.45 15.05 14.79
CA LEU A 397 -2.29 16.13 13.81
C LEU A 397 -3.09 17.37 14.24
N PRO A 398 -2.49 18.57 14.17
CA PRO A 398 -3.21 19.82 14.38
C PRO A 398 -4.36 19.98 13.38
N GLY A 399 -5.58 20.27 13.86
CA GLY A 399 -6.76 20.46 13.01
C GLY A 399 -7.24 19.19 12.29
N GLY A 400 -6.94 18.00 12.82
CA GLY A 400 -7.40 16.73 12.28
C GLY A 400 -8.90 16.47 12.49
N LEU A 401 -9.45 15.45 11.83
CA LEU A 401 -10.85 15.02 11.94
C LEU A 401 -11.33 14.67 13.37
N PHE A 402 -10.40 14.61 14.33
CA PHE A 402 -10.63 14.24 15.73
C PHE A 402 -10.51 15.40 16.72
N SER A 403 -10.17 16.61 16.26
CA SER A 403 -10.07 17.82 17.09
C SER A 403 -11.35 18.64 17.11
#